data_AF-A0A2G9ME01-F1
#
_entry.id   AF-A0A2G9ME01-F1
#
_cell.length_a   1.000
_cell.length_b   1.000
_cell.length_c   1.000
_cell.angle_alpha   90.00
_cell.angle_beta   90.00
_cell.angle_gamma   90.00
#
_symmetry.space_group_name_H-M   'P 1'
#
loop_
_entity.id
_entity.type
_entity.pdbx_description
1 polymer ?
#
loop_
_entity_poly.entity_id
_entity_poly.type
_entity_poly.pdbx_seq_one_letter_code
_entity_poly.pdbx_strand_id
1 'polypeptide(L)'
;MVFSKTFPRTAKDSSYPTWEEVYLTEDEEKDVEEKCKREHFVILDECLRDAKAVAIKNAINTEENVTQLAIALFEKRASHSIFWKENKAKEKFDRMFKH
;
A
#
# COMPACT_ATOMS: atom_id res chain seq x y z
N MET A 1 14.70 4.89 14.88
CA MET A 1 15.34 3.66 14.36
C MET A 1 15.09 3.69 12.88
N VAL A 2 16.15 3.77 12.07
CA VAL A 2 16.03 3.78 10.60
C VAL A 2 15.58 2.40 10.10
N PHE A 3 14.56 2.39 9.25
CA PHE A 3 13.90 1.23 8.69
C PHE A 3 14.87 0.48 7.79
N SER A 4 15.01 -0.82 8.04
CA SER A 4 15.81 -1.73 7.24
C SER A 4 14.95 -2.85 6.67
N LYS A 5 15.31 -3.29 5.47
CA LYS A 5 14.72 -4.49 4.85
C LYS A 5 15.77 -5.28 4.11
N THR A 6 15.72 -6.59 4.28
CA THR A 6 16.67 -7.51 3.64
C THR A 6 16.12 -8.00 2.31
N PHE A 7 16.96 -7.97 1.28
CA PHE A 7 16.63 -8.42 -0.06
C PHE A 7 17.59 -9.53 -0.53
N PRO A 8 17.10 -10.58 -1.21
CA PRO A 8 17.97 -11.61 -1.78
C PRO A 8 18.65 -11.11 -3.06
N ARG A 9 19.98 -11.21 -3.11
CA ARG A 9 20.82 -10.90 -4.27
C ARG A 9 21.43 -12.19 -4.82
N THR A 10 21.19 -12.48 -6.09
CA THR A 10 21.84 -13.59 -6.80
C THR A 10 23.28 -13.20 -7.13
N ALA A 11 24.24 -13.78 -6.42
CA ALA A 11 25.65 -13.68 -6.76
C ALA A 11 25.96 -14.66 -7.91
N LYS A 12 26.76 -14.23 -8.90
CA LYS A 12 27.09 -15.05 -10.08
C LYS A 12 27.89 -16.33 -9.76
N ASP A 13 28.42 -16.44 -8.54
CA ASP A 13 29.39 -17.46 -8.15
C ASP A 13 28.85 -18.45 -7.09
N SER A 14 27.55 -18.35 -6.72
CA SER A 14 26.94 -19.25 -5.73
C SER A 14 25.49 -19.58 -6.07
N SER A 15 25.11 -20.85 -5.85
CA SER A 15 23.73 -21.36 -5.96
C SER A 15 22.78 -20.74 -4.93
N TYR A 16 23.31 -20.12 -3.86
CA TYR A 16 22.52 -19.55 -2.77
C TYR A 16 22.45 -18.01 -2.84
N PRO A 17 21.25 -17.41 -2.69
CA PRO A 17 21.11 -15.97 -2.66
C PRO A 17 21.79 -15.38 -1.43
N THR A 18 22.59 -14.33 -1.63
CA THR A 18 23.16 -13.53 -0.55
C THR A 18 22.12 -12.51 -0.11
N TRP A 19 21.83 -12.45 1.18
CA TRP A 19 20.85 -11.52 1.73
C TRP A 19 21.54 -10.21 2.08
N GLU A 20 21.16 -9.12 1.40
CA GLU A 20 21.73 -7.78 1.60
C GLU A 20 20.69 -6.92 2.35
N GLU A 21 21.08 -6.33 3.47
CA GLU A 21 20.23 -5.45 4.26
C GLU A 21 20.40 -4.00 3.79
N VAL A 22 19.29 -3.38 3.38
CA VAL A 22 19.27 -1.99 2.92
C VAL A 22 18.60 -1.14 4.00
N TYR A 23 19.27 -0.06 4.37
CA TYR A 23 18.80 0.92 5.36
C TYR A 23 18.34 2.19 4.64
N LEU A 24 17.20 2.74 5.05
CA LEU A 24 16.81 4.10 4.68
C LEU A 24 17.61 5.10 5.51
N THR A 25 17.94 6.25 4.92
CA THR A 25 18.43 7.41 5.67
C THR A 25 17.28 8.13 6.38
N GLU A 26 17.55 8.86 7.47
CA GLU A 26 16.51 9.59 8.20
C GLU A 26 15.73 10.59 7.33
N ASP A 27 16.39 11.17 6.33
CA ASP A 27 15.74 12.12 5.40
C ASP A 27 14.81 11.40 4.41
N GLU A 28 15.21 10.22 3.91
CA GLU A 28 14.35 9.38 3.07
C GLU A 28 13.14 8.85 3.84
N GLU A 29 13.31 8.48 5.11
CA GLU A 29 12.19 8.09 5.97
C GLU A 29 11.18 9.22 6.14
N LYS A 30 11.65 10.43 6.46
CA LYS A 30 10.77 11.60 6.62
C LYS A 30 10.00 11.92 5.35
N ASP A 31 10.65 11.90 4.19
CA ASP A 31 9.97 12.17 2.91
C ASP A 31 8.91 11.09 2.61
N VAL A 32 9.23 9.82 2.85
CA VAL A 32 8.28 8.71 2.70
C VAL A 32 7.12 8.83 3.68
N GLU A 33 7.36 9.20 4.93
CA GLU A 33 6.31 9.43 5.93
C GLU A 33 5.40 10.61 5.54
N GLU A 34 5.96 11.73 5.10
CA GLU A 34 5.19 12.89 4.65
C GLU A 34 4.37 12.58 3.42
N LYS A 35 4.94 11.84 2.47
CA LYS A 35 4.21 11.37 1.29
C LYS A 35 3.08 10.43 1.68
N CYS A 36 3.33 9.48 2.58
CA CYS A 36 2.33 8.55 3.11
C CYS A 36 1.17 9.31 3.79
N LYS A 37 1.48 10.30 4.64
CA LYS A 37 0.47 11.15 5.28
C LYS A 37 -0.40 11.87 4.24
N ARG A 38 0.22 12.50 3.23
CA ARG A 38 -0.49 13.21 2.15
C ARG A 38 -1.40 12.28 1.36
N GLU A 39 -0.90 11.12 0.97
CA GLU A 39 -1.69 10.12 0.23
C GLU A 39 -2.86 9.58 1.07
N HIS A 40 -2.67 9.32 2.37
CA HIS A 40 -3.75 8.90 3.26
C HIS A 40 -4.88 9.92 3.37
N PHE A 41 -4.56 11.22 3.44
CA PHE A 41 -5.59 12.26 3.46
C PHE A 41 -6.44 12.26 2.18
N VAL A 42 -5.79 12.10 1.02
CA VAL A 42 -6.51 12.03 -0.28
C VAL A 42 -7.41 10.80 -0.32
N ILE A 43 -6.90 9.63 0.06
CA ILE A 43 -7.68 8.38 0.08
C ILE A 43 -8.87 8.49 1.03
N LEU A 44 -8.70 9.12 2.20
CA LEU A 44 -9.77 9.30 3.16
C LEU A 44 -10.88 10.23 2.62
N ASP A 45 -10.51 11.32 1.94
CA ASP A 45 -11.49 12.21 1.30
C ASP A 45 -12.29 11.50 0.21
N GLU A 46 -11.63 10.69 -0.62
CA GLU A 46 -12.31 9.83 -1.61
C GLU A 46 -13.26 8.83 -0.94
N CYS A 47 -12.82 8.16 0.12
CA CYS A 47 -13.65 7.22 0.88
C CYS A 47 -14.89 7.90 1.48
N LEU A 48 -14.76 9.14 1.98
CA LEU A 48 -15.89 9.90 2.50
C LEU A 48 -16.90 10.27 1.41
N ARG A 49 -16.44 10.66 0.22
CA ARG A 49 -17.32 10.95 -0.92
C ARG A 49 -18.07 9.70 -1.36
N ASP A 50 -17.37 8.58 -1.47
CA ASP A 50 -17.97 7.31 -1.88
C ASP A 50 -18.93 6.76 -0.81
N ALA A 51 -18.56 6.86 0.46
CA ALA A 51 -19.43 6.49 1.57
C ALA A 51 -20.74 7.29 1.56
N LYS A 52 -20.68 8.61 1.32
CA LYS A 52 -21.87 9.45 1.15
C LYS A 52 -22.74 9.00 -0.02
N ALA A 53 -22.13 8.73 -1.18
CA ALA A 53 -22.88 8.27 -2.35
C ALA A 53 -23.59 6.92 -2.09
N VAL A 54 -22.91 5.98 -1.43
CA VAL A 54 -23.48 4.68 -1.04
C VAL A 54 -24.57 4.84 0.01
N ALA A 55 -24.38 5.70 1.01
CA ALA A 55 -25.35 5.92 2.07
C ALA A 55 -26.64 6.57 1.54
N ILE A 56 -26.53 7.56 0.65
CA ILE A 56 -27.66 8.19 -0.04
C ILE A 56 -28.41 7.15 -0.88
N LYS A 57 -27.69 6.34 -1.67
CA LYS A 57 -28.29 5.32 -2.54
C LYS A 57 -29.12 4.29 -1.76
N ASN A 58 -28.68 3.94 -0.55
CA ASN A 58 -29.36 2.95 0.29
C ASN A 58 -30.26 3.58 1.35
N ALA A 59 -30.50 4.89 1.29
CA ALA A 59 -31.32 5.64 2.26
C ALA A 59 -30.89 5.50 3.73
N ILE A 60 -29.60 5.24 3.98
CA ILE A 60 -28.99 5.09 5.32
C ILE A 60 -28.08 6.28 5.67
N ASN A 61 -28.40 7.47 5.15
CA ASN A 61 -27.59 8.68 5.24
C ASN A 61 -27.62 9.33 6.64
N THR A 62 -27.11 8.63 7.64
CA THR A 62 -26.77 9.19 8.95
C THR A 62 -25.27 9.42 9.02
N GLU A 63 -24.85 10.41 9.82
CA GLU A 63 -23.41 10.74 9.97
C GLU A 63 -22.60 9.55 10.49
N GLU A 64 -23.18 8.76 11.39
CA GLU A 64 -22.57 7.55 11.94
C GLU A 64 -22.33 6.48 10.86
N ASN A 65 -23.34 6.21 10.02
CA ASN A 65 -23.21 5.21 8.95
C ASN A 65 -22.21 5.65 7.88
N VAL A 66 -22.20 6.92 7.52
CA VAL A 66 -21.23 7.48 6.57
C VAL A 66 -19.81 7.32 7.11
N THR A 67 -19.60 7.59 8.40
CA THR A 67 -18.29 7.45 9.05
C THR A 67 -17.85 5.99 9.09
N GLN A 68 -18.74 5.07 9.49
CA GLN A 68 -18.44 3.63 9.51
C GLN A 68 -18.13 3.08 8.10
N LEU A 69 -18.90 3.48 7.09
CA LEU A 69 -18.65 3.10 5.69
C LEU A 69 -17.32 3.65 5.18
N ALA A 70 -16.98 4.89 5.51
CA ALA A 70 -15.70 5.49 5.10
C ALA A 70 -14.51 4.76 5.74
N ILE A 71 -14.60 4.37 7.01
CA ILE A 71 -13.58 3.55 7.70
C ILE A 71 -13.42 2.20 7.00
N ALA A 72 -14.54 1.49 6.77
CA ALA A 72 -14.50 0.18 6.10
C ALA A 72 -13.92 0.26 4.68
N LEU A 73 -14.25 1.31 3.92
CA LEU A 73 -13.70 1.55 2.59
C LEU A 73 -12.20 1.86 2.64
N PHE A 74 -11.76 2.66 3.61
CA PHE A 74 -10.36 3.01 3.79
C PHE A 74 -9.50 1.77 4.09
N GLU A 75 -9.92 0.94 5.05
CA GLU A 75 -9.23 -0.32 5.40
C GLU A 75 -9.18 -1.30 4.21
N LYS A 76 -10.28 -1.40 3.47
CA LYS A 76 -10.34 -2.29 2.30
C LYS A 76 -9.45 -1.81 1.17
N ARG A 77 -9.36 -0.49 0.93
CA ARG A 77 -8.47 0.10 -0.09
C ARG A 77 -7.01 -0.05 0.29
N ALA A 78 -6.66 0.19 1.55
CA ALA A 78 -5.30 0.01 2.05
C ALA A 78 -4.81 -1.43 1.85
N SER A 79 -5.65 -2.42 2.17
CA SER A 79 -5.33 -3.84 1.98
C SER A 79 -5.29 -4.27 0.51
N HIS A 80 -6.27 -3.87 -0.32
CA HIS A 80 -6.29 -4.25 -1.73
C HIS A 80 -5.17 -3.60 -2.56
N SER A 81 -4.71 -2.40 -2.19
CA SER A 81 -3.59 -1.73 -2.86
C SER A 81 -2.31 -2.57 -2.81
N ILE A 82 -2.02 -3.19 -1.66
CA ILE A 82 -0.87 -4.09 -1.50
C ILE A 82 -1.06 -5.35 -2.34
N PHE A 83 -2.24 -5.98 -2.28
CA PHE A 83 -2.55 -7.17 -3.08
C PHE A 83 -2.32 -6.95 -4.60
N TRP A 84 -2.83 -5.85 -5.15
CA TRP A 84 -2.63 -5.52 -6.57
C TRP A 84 -1.16 -5.23 -6.90
N LYS A 85 -0.42 -4.58 -6.00
CA LYS A 85 1.02 -4.32 -6.16
C LYS A 85 1.81 -5.63 -6.17
N GLU A 86 1.52 -6.56 -5.26
CA GLU A 86 2.14 -7.89 -5.21
C GLU A 86 1.83 -8.69 -6.47
N ASN A 87 0.58 -8.69 -6.92
CA ASN A 87 0.19 -9.41 -8.13
C ASN A 87 0.89 -8.84 -9.38
N LYS A 88 0.98 -7.51 -9.51
CA LYS A 88 1.71 -6.86 -10.62
C LYS A 88 3.22 -7.10 -10.54
N ALA A 89 3.79 -7.14 -9.34
CA ALA A 89 5.21 -7.50 -9.14
C ALA A 89 5.46 -8.95 -9.55
N LYS A 90 4.57 -9.87 -9.19
CA LYS A 90 4.61 -11.27 -9.61
C LYS A 90 4.49 -11.42 -11.12
N GLU A 91 3.57 -10.71 -11.78
CA GLU A 91 3.47 -10.70 -13.25
C GLU A 91 4.75 -10.19 -13.92
N LYS A 92 5.39 -9.14 -13.37
CA LYS A 92 6.65 -8.60 -13.89
C LYS A 92 7.79 -9.60 -13.72
N PHE A 93 7.88 -10.24 -12.55
CA PHE A 93 8.85 -11.31 -12.29
C PHE A 93 8.63 -12.48 -13.26
N ASP A 94 7.39 -12.96 -13.38
CA ASP A 94 7.05 -14.06 -14.30
C ASP A 94 7.39 -13.72 -15.75
N ARG A 95 7.22 -12.46 -16.20
CA ARG A 95 7.65 -12.04 -17.56
C ARG A 95 9.16 -11.95 -17.72
N MET A 96 9.90 -11.61 -16.66
CA MET A 96 11.37 -11.49 -16.71
C MET A 96 12.07 -12.85 -16.62
N PHE A 97 11.44 -13.85 -16.00
CA PHE A 97 12.04 -15.15 -15.70
C PHE A 97 11.35 -16.36 -16.33
N LYS A 98 10.24 -16.19 -17.06
CA LYS A 98 9.76 -17.24 -17.97
C LYS A 98 10.60 -17.25 -19.25
N HIS A 99 11.34 -18.35 -19.42
CA HIS A 99 11.84 -18.80 -20.72
C HIS A 99 10.70 -19.20 -21.65
#